data_AF-A0A4Y7WTC0-F1
#
_entry.id   AF-A0A4Y7WTC0-F1
#
_cell.length_a   1.000
_cell.length_b   1.000
_cell.length_c   1.000
_cell.angle_alpha   90.00
_cell.angle_beta   90.00
_cell.angle_gamma   90.00
#
_symmetry.space_group_name_H-M   'P 1'
#
loop_
_entity.id
_entity.type
_entity.pdbx_description
1 polymer ?
#
loop_
_entity_poly.entity_id
_entity_poly.type
_entity_poly.pdbx_seq_one_letter_code
_entity_poly.pdbx_strand_id
1 'polypeptide(L)'
;MRSLLKLQQHLVPDLMQTMLKRYRFLQSIRLMQPIGRRGLATNMQLSERIVRGEVTFLKDQGLIDLSTAGMTLTTHGEAVFLELEEVVSELLGLSQLGDRLSAHLGVANVIVVAGNSDEEEWVKQELGRACMKEIQAIANANDVLAVMGGTTLAAVANMAERNETLASTIFVPARGGLGEKVEIQANTISAEFARRTGAAYRLLHVPDQLSEDAYHSLVLEPTVKDILEVIKSSAVVIHGIGDAQRMATRRHSKDLFIETLEREEAVAEAFGYYFDAAGKIIYKQRTIGLQLNELEGKHVISVAGGKSKANAIHAFMKHRPSDVLVTDEAAARELLQHKA
;
A
#
# COMPACT_ATOMS: atom_id res chain seq x y z
N MET A 1 -11.14 11.75 -25.63
CA MET A 1 -9.77 11.22 -25.46
C MET A 1 -9.69 9.72 -25.78
N ARG A 2 -10.45 8.83 -25.12
CA ARG A 2 -10.48 7.36 -25.34
C ARG A 2 -10.42 6.87 -26.78
N SER A 3 -11.19 7.48 -27.68
CA SER A 3 -11.20 7.06 -29.09
C SER A 3 -9.88 7.36 -29.81
N LEU A 4 -9.22 8.48 -29.51
CA LEU A 4 -7.97 8.88 -30.16
C LEU A 4 -6.79 8.02 -29.67
N LEU A 5 -6.72 7.77 -28.36
CA LEU A 5 -5.67 6.93 -27.76
C LEU A 5 -5.73 5.49 -28.31
N LYS A 6 -6.93 4.91 -28.43
CA LYS A 6 -7.11 3.59 -29.06
C LYS A 6 -6.67 3.57 -30.53
N LEU A 7 -6.97 4.61 -31.28
CA LEU A 7 -6.52 4.74 -32.67
C LEU A 7 -4.98 4.88 -32.75
N GLN A 8 -4.38 5.68 -31.87
CA GLN A 8 -2.92 5.84 -31.78
C GLN A 8 -2.22 4.53 -31.41
N GLN A 9 -2.77 3.73 -30.50
CA GLN A 9 -2.24 2.40 -30.19
C GLN A 9 -2.17 1.48 -31.42
N HIS A 10 -3.14 1.57 -32.32
CA HIS A 10 -3.17 0.74 -33.54
C HIS A 10 -2.29 1.30 -34.66
N LEU A 11 -2.19 2.63 -34.77
CA LEU A 11 -1.49 3.28 -35.89
C LEU A 11 0.00 3.57 -35.60
N VAL A 12 0.35 3.89 -34.35
CA VAL A 12 1.69 4.31 -33.93
C VAL A 12 2.09 3.68 -32.58
N PRO A 13 2.14 2.33 -32.49
CA PRO A 13 2.43 1.63 -31.23
C PRO A 13 3.80 2.00 -30.64
N ASP A 14 4.80 2.29 -31.47
CA ASP A 14 6.15 2.66 -31.01
C ASP A 14 6.17 3.99 -30.24
N LEU A 15 5.30 4.94 -30.62
CA LEU A 15 5.14 6.19 -29.90
C LEU A 15 4.63 5.94 -28.48
N MET A 16 3.65 5.03 -28.35
CA MET A 16 3.05 4.69 -27.05
C MET A 16 4.05 3.97 -26.16
N GLN A 17 4.84 3.05 -26.70
CA GLN A 17 5.92 2.40 -25.96
C GLN A 17 6.98 3.40 -25.50
N THR A 18 7.36 4.34 -26.36
CA THR A 18 8.33 5.39 -26.02
C THR A 18 7.79 6.31 -24.92
N MET A 19 6.51 6.68 -24.99
CA MET A 19 5.85 7.49 -23.97
C MET A 19 5.80 6.76 -22.62
N LEU A 20 5.38 5.49 -22.60
CA LEU A 20 5.39 4.66 -21.38
C LEU A 20 6.79 4.53 -20.78
N LYS A 21 7.81 4.32 -21.63
CA LYS A 21 9.20 4.25 -21.19
C LYS A 21 9.62 5.55 -20.49
N ARG A 22 9.38 6.70 -21.12
CA ARG A 22 9.78 8.02 -20.58
C ARG A 22 8.98 8.39 -19.33
N TYR A 23 7.71 8.02 -19.28
CA TYR A 23 6.89 8.12 -18.07
C TYR A 23 7.55 7.36 -16.91
N ARG A 24 7.99 6.11 -17.11
CA ARG A 24 8.71 5.33 -16.08
C ARG A 24 10.02 5.99 -15.63
N PHE A 25 10.74 6.66 -16.53
CA PHE A 25 11.93 7.44 -16.15
C PHE A 25 11.57 8.61 -15.24
N LEU A 26 10.57 9.42 -15.62
CA LEU A 26 10.09 10.54 -14.81
C LEU A 26 9.59 10.06 -13.45
N GLN A 27 8.80 8.98 -13.42
CA GLN A 27 8.30 8.33 -12.22
C GLN A 27 9.43 7.90 -11.29
N SER A 28 10.43 7.20 -11.84
CA SER A 28 11.58 6.71 -11.06
C SER A 28 12.41 7.86 -10.49
N ILE A 29 12.61 8.93 -11.26
CA ILE A 29 13.30 10.13 -10.77
C ILE A 29 12.48 10.80 -9.67
N ARG A 30 11.19 11.03 -9.88
CA ARG A 30 10.28 11.62 -8.88
C ARG A 30 10.32 10.92 -7.53
N LEU A 31 10.29 9.59 -7.54
CA LEU A 31 10.22 8.77 -6.33
C LEU A 31 11.54 8.73 -5.56
N MET A 32 12.67 8.84 -6.25
CA MET A 32 14.00 8.62 -5.66
C MET A 32 14.89 9.86 -5.70
N GLN A 33 14.36 11.00 -6.13
CA GLN A 33 15.14 12.23 -6.24
C GLN A 33 15.66 12.73 -4.88
N PRO A 34 16.89 13.27 -4.83
CA PRO A 34 17.85 13.31 -5.93
C PRO A 34 18.49 11.94 -6.20
N ILE A 35 18.46 11.45 -7.45
CA ILE A 35 19.00 10.13 -7.83
C ILE A 35 20.13 10.23 -8.86
N GLY A 36 21.22 9.50 -8.64
CA GLY A 36 22.32 9.38 -9.61
C GLY A 36 22.00 8.40 -10.76
N ARG A 37 22.62 8.59 -11.93
CA ARG A 37 22.43 7.71 -13.11
C ARG A 37 22.63 6.22 -12.82
N ARG A 38 23.62 5.87 -11.99
CA ARG A 38 23.90 4.47 -11.59
C ARG A 38 22.75 3.89 -10.77
N GLY A 39 22.27 4.63 -9.77
CA GLY A 39 21.12 4.23 -8.96
C GLY A 39 19.86 4.06 -9.81
N LEU A 40 19.65 4.96 -10.79
CA LEU A 40 18.53 4.86 -11.72
C LEU A 40 18.65 3.63 -12.64
N ALA A 41 19.85 3.36 -13.17
CA ALA A 41 20.12 2.19 -14.00
C ALA A 41 19.88 0.87 -13.26
N THR A 42 20.36 0.75 -12.02
CA THR A 42 20.11 -0.41 -11.17
C THR A 42 18.61 -0.60 -10.90
N ASN A 43 17.89 0.46 -10.50
CA ASN A 43 16.46 0.38 -10.19
C ASN A 43 15.62 -0.01 -11.41
N MET A 44 15.94 0.55 -12.58
CA MET A 44 15.19 0.26 -13.81
C MET A 44 15.67 -1.00 -14.53
N GLN A 45 16.69 -1.69 -14.02
CA GLN A 45 17.33 -2.85 -14.65
C GLN A 45 17.79 -2.58 -16.10
N LEU A 46 18.34 -1.38 -16.33
CA LEU A 46 18.82 -0.92 -17.63
C LEU A 46 20.33 -0.67 -17.62
N SER A 47 20.94 -0.70 -18.81
CA SER A 47 22.34 -0.27 -18.94
C SER A 47 22.48 1.24 -18.73
N GLU A 48 23.61 1.68 -18.13
CA GLU A 48 23.91 3.11 -17.97
C GLU A 48 23.93 3.87 -19.30
N ARG A 49 24.26 3.20 -20.41
CA ARG A 49 24.22 3.79 -21.75
C ARG A 49 22.80 4.20 -22.14
N ILE A 50 21.81 3.33 -21.90
CA ILE A 50 20.39 3.61 -22.20
C ILE A 50 19.89 4.74 -21.29
N VAL A 51 20.16 4.63 -19.99
CA VAL A 51 19.77 5.65 -19.00
C VAL A 51 20.35 7.01 -19.37
N ARG A 52 21.62 7.09 -19.77
CA ARG A 52 22.25 8.34 -20.20
C ARG A 52 21.51 8.97 -21.37
N GLY A 53 21.11 8.18 -22.37
CA GLY A 53 20.38 8.69 -23.53
C GLY A 53 19.03 9.30 -23.16
N GLU A 54 18.23 8.59 -22.35
CA GLU A 54 16.92 9.07 -21.92
C GLU A 54 17.04 10.27 -20.98
N VAL A 55 17.97 10.25 -20.03
CA VAL A 55 18.22 11.37 -19.11
C VAL A 55 18.65 12.63 -19.88
N THR A 56 19.55 12.50 -20.86
CA THR A 56 19.93 13.64 -21.71
C THR A 56 18.71 14.19 -22.45
N PHE A 57 17.89 13.32 -23.05
CA PHE A 57 16.66 13.74 -23.70
C PHE A 57 15.71 14.49 -22.74
N LEU A 58 15.42 13.93 -21.57
CA LEU A 58 14.51 14.55 -20.59
C LEU A 58 15.04 15.90 -20.08
N LYS A 59 16.36 16.01 -19.89
CA LYS A 59 17.02 17.26 -19.51
C LYS A 59 16.91 18.30 -20.63
N ASP A 60 17.16 17.92 -21.87
CA ASP A 60 17.09 18.82 -23.03
C ASP A 60 15.65 19.31 -23.28
N GLN A 61 14.64 18.55 -22.85
CA GLN A 61 13.23 18.97 -22.81
C GLN A 61 12.86 19.80 -21.56
N GLY A 62 13.80 20.06 -20.65
CA GLY A 62 13.56 20.83 -19.43
C GLY A 62 12.71 20.11 -18.37
N LEU A 63 12.56 18.78 -18.46
CA LEU A 63 11.75 17.98 -17.54
C LEU A 63 12.52 17.59 -16.28
N ILE A 64 13.85 17.52 -16.35
CA ILE A 64 14.72 17.19 -15.21
C ILE A 64 15.92 18.13 -15.13
N ASP A 65 16.38 18.35 -13.89
CA ASP A 65 17.64 19.02 -13.60
C ASP A 65 18.71 18.01 -13.19
N LEU A 66 19.97 18.33 -13.51
CA LEU A 66 21.14 17.55 -13.12
C LEU A 66 22.01 18.35 -12.18
N SER A 67 22.32 17.80 -11.02
CA SER A 67 23.27 18.34 -10.05
C SER A 67 24.33 17.31 -9.67
N THR A 68 25.31 17.72 -8.87
CA THR A 68 26.28 16.80 -8.26
C THR A 68 25.62 15.82 -7.28
N ALA A 69 24.50 16.20 -6.67
CA ALA A 69 23.71 15.34 -5.79
C ALA A 69 22.87 14.30 -6.56
N GLY A 70 22.56 14.56 -7.82
CA GLY A 70 21.74 13.68 -8.66
C GLY A 70 20.75 14.44 -9.52
N MET A 71 19.77 13.69 -10.02
CA MET A 71 18.70 14.12 -10.91
C MET A 71 17.44 14.39 -10.11
N THR A 72 16.76 15.50 -10.42
CA THR A 72 15.49 15.92 -9.83
C THR A 72 14.52 16.31 -10.94
N LEU A 73 13.23 16.15 -10.73
CA LEU A 73 12.22 16.73 -11.62
C LEU A 73 12.23 18.26 -11.50
N THR A 74 12.04 18.95 -12.61
CA THR A 74 11.72 20.39 -12.61
C THR A 74 10.24 20.58 -12.28
N THR A 75 9.81 21.80 -11.95
CA THR A 75 8.37 22.11 -11.80
C THR A 75 7.58 21.78 -13.07
N HIS A 76 8.17 22.01 -14.24
CA HIS A 76 7.57 21.64 -15.51
C HIS A 76 7.50 20.11 -15.69
N GLY A 77 8.57 19.39 -15.33
CA GLY A 77 8.61 17.93 -15.36
C GLY A 77 7.57 17.28 -14.45
N GLU A 78 7.37 17.83 -13.25
CA GLU A 78 6.33 17.39 -12.31
C GLU A 78 4.93 17.58 -12.91
N ALA A 79 4.64 18.74 -13.50
CA ALA A 79 3.35 19.00 -14.14
C ALA A 79 3.08 18.03 -15.32
N VAL A 80 4.08 17.84 -16.20
CA VAL A 80 3.99 16.90 -17.32
C VAL A 80 3.81 15.46 -16.83
N PHE A 81 4.50 15.08 -15.76
CA PHE A 81 4.33 13.75 -15.16
C PHE A 81 2.89 13.51 -14.69
N LEU A 82 2.30 14.48 -13.97
CA LEU A 82 0.93 14.37 -13.46
C LEU A 82 -0.10 14.28 -14.60
N GLU A 83 0.06 15.05 -15.68
CA GLU A 83 -0.81 14.95 -16.85
C GLU A 83 -0.65 13.60 -17.58
N LEU A 84 0.59 13.11 -17.69
CA LEU A 84 0.87 11.81 -18.30
C LEU A 84 0.32 10.64 -17.49
N GLU A 85 0.22 10.76 -16.16
CA GLU A 85 -0.31 9.71 -15.31
C GLU A 85 -1.76 9.33 -15.68
N GLU A 86 -2.62 10.31 -15.91
CA GLU A 86 -4.00 10.06 -16.34
C GLU A 86 -4.04 9.36 -17.70
N VAL A 87 -3.21 9.83 -18.65
CA VAL A 87 -3.10 9.25 -19.99
C VAL A 87 -2.59 7.81 -19.92
N VAL A 88 -1.57 7.52 -19.11
CA VAL A 88 -1.00 6.18 -18.94
C VAL A 88 -2.00 5.25 -18.28
N SER A 89 -2.73 5.72 -17.27
CA SER A 89 -3.81 4.95 -16.63
C SER A 89 -4.90 4.57 -17.63
N GLU A 90 -5.31 5.50 -18.49
CA GLU A 90 -6.28 5.24 -19.56
C GLU A 90 -5.72 4.28 -20.63
N LEU A 91 -4.45 4.44 -20.99
CA LEU A 91 -3.75 3.62 -21.98
C LEU A 91 -3.64 2.15 -21.55
N LEU A 92 -3.29 1.92 -20.30
CA LEU A 92 -3.18 0.60 -19.69
C LEU A 92 -4.55 0.03 -19.28
N GLY A 93 -5.60 0.86 -19.32
CA GLY A 93 -6.95 0.47 -18.94
C GLY A 93 -7.09 0.18 -17.44
N LEU A 94 -6.28 0.81 -16.58
CA LEU A 94 -6.23 0.51 -15.15
C LEU A 94 -7.55 0.82 -14.44
N SER A 95 -8.23 1.91 -14.83
CA SER A 95 -9.57 2.23 -14.32
C SER A 95 -10.59 1.14 -14.68
N GLN A 96 -10.59 0.63 -15.92
CA GLN A 96 -11.50 -0.47 -16.31
C GLN A 96 -11.14 -1.78 -15.59
N LEU A 97 -9.85 -2.00 -15.34
CA LEU A 97 -9.37 -3.13 -14.56
C LEU A 97 -9.88 -3.04 -13.10
N GLY A 98 -9.82 -1.84 -12.51
CA GLY A 98 -10.40 -1.53 -11.21
C GLY A 98 -11.91 -1.77 -11.15
N ASP A 99 -12.68 -1.24 -12.11
CA ASP A 99 -14.14 -1.43 -12.18
C ASP A 99 -14.53 -2.91 -12.25
N ARG A 100 -13.83 -3.68 -13.10
CA ARG A 100 -14.04 -5.13 -13.22
C ARG A 100 -13.72 -5.85 -11.92
N LEU A 101 -12.65 -5.45 -11.24
CA LEU A 101 -12.21 -6.07 -10.01
C LEU A 101 -13.12 -5.72 -8.83
N SER A 102 -13.63 -4.49 -8.78
CA SER A 102 -14.67 -4.04 -7.85
C SER A 102 -15.91 -4.93 -7.94
N ALA A 103 -16.43 -5.13 -9.15
CA ALA A 103 -17.57 -6.01 -9.39
C ALA A 103 -17.27 -7.48 -9.04
N HIS A 104 -16.05 -7.95 -9.30
CA HIS A 104 -15.62 -9.32 -9.03
C HIS A 104 -15.48 -9.63 -7.54
N LEU A 105 -14.96 -8.68 -6.75
CA LEU A 105 -14.70 -8.86 -5.32
C LEU A 105 -15.81 -8.33 -4.41
N GLY A 106 -16.79 -7.59 -4.94
CA GLY A 106 -17.81 -6.91 -4.13
C GLY A 106 -17.25 -5.74 -3.31
N VAL A 107 -16.13 -5.16 -3.74
CA VAL A 107 -15.46 -4.02 -3.09
C VAL A 107 -15.98 -2.72 -3.70
N ALA A 108 -16.31 -1.71 -2.89
CA ALA A 108 -16.95 -0.49 -3.37
C ALA A 108 -16.05 0.32 -4.32
N ASN A 109 -14.76 0.42 -4.03
CA ASN A 109 -13.79 1.11 -4.86
C ASN A 109 -12.49 0.31 -4.98
N VAL A 110 -11.98 0.13 -6.19
CA VAL A 110 -10.70 -0.56 -6.44
C VAL A 110 -9.79 0.33 -7.26
N ILE A 111 -8.66 0.71 -6.65
CA ILE A 111 -7.65 1.56 -7.26
C ILE A 111 -6.47 0.67 -7.69
N VAL A 112 -6.19 0.66 -8.99
CA VAL A 112 -5.11 -0.15 -9.58
C VAL A 112 -3.99 0.77 -10.05
N VAL A 113 -2.77 0.53 -9.56
CA VAL A 113 -1.54 1.19 -10.05
C VAL A 113 -0.81 0.30 -11.06
N ALA A 114 -0.04 0.91 -11.97
CA ALA A 114 0.73 0.16 -12.96
C ALA A 114 1.89 -0.63 -12.32
N GLY A 115 2.20 -1.80 -12.89
CA GLY A 115 3.40 -2.59 -12.53
C GLY A 115 3.13 -3.79 -11.61
N ASN A 116 4.22 -4.39 -11.12
CA ASN A 116 4.21 -5.54 -10.20
C ASN A 116 5.11 -5.28 -8.98
N SER A 117 4.53 -5.12 -7.79
CA SER A 117 5.32 -4.86 -6.57
C SER A 117 6.12 -6.06 -6.04
N ASP A 118 5.98 -7.26 -6.64
CA ASP A 118 6.90 -8.38 -6.40
C ASP A 118 8.25 -8.22 -7.13
N GLU A 119 8.25 -7.51 -8.26
CA GLU A 119 9.41 -7.38 -9.14
C GLU A 119 10.05 -5.98 -9.07
N GLU A 120 9.21 -4.97 -8.85
CA GLU A 120 9.57 -3.56 -8.98
C GLU A 120 9.28 -2.81 -7.67
N GLU A 121 10.33 -2.44 -6.93
CA GLU A 121 10.18 -1.79 -5.61
C GLU A 121 9.45 -0.44 -5.69
N TRP A 122 9.56 0.28 -6.82
CA TRP A 122 8.86 1.55 -7.03
C TRP A 122 7.34 1.40 -7.05
N VAL A 123 6.80 0.24 -7.45
CA VAL A 123 5.34 0.00 -7.47
C VAL A 123 4.77 0.06 -6.06
N LYS A 124 5.55 -0.33 -5.05
CA LYS A 124 5.14 -0.22 -3.64
C LYS A 124 4.98 1.24 -3.20
N GLN A 125 5.82 2.14 -3.73
CA GLN A 125 5.69 3.57 -3.48
C GLN A 125 4.43 4.14 -4.17
N GLU A 126 4.10 3.65 -5.36
CA GLU A 126 2.89 4.04 -6.08
C GLU A 126 1.61 3.56 -5.39
N LEU A 127 1.60 2.34 -4.84
CA LEU A 127 0.55 1.89 -3.92
C LEU A 127 0.41 2.85 -2.74
N GLY A 128 1.55 3.27 -2.19
CA GLY A 128 1.62 4.27 -1.12
C GLY A 128 0.93 5.58 -1.49
N ARG A 129 1.28 6.13 -2.65
CA ARG A 129 0.76 7.40 -3.16
C ARG A 129 -0.74 7.31 -3.49
N ALA A 130 -1.16 6.24 -4.16
CA ALA A 130 -2.57 6.00 -4.48
C ALA A 130 -3.42 5.89 -3.21
N CYS A 131 -2.93 5.17 -2.19
CA CYS A 131 -3.57 5.10 -0.89
C CYS A 131 -3.62 6.48 -0.19
N MET A 132 -2.55 7.26 -0.25
CA MET A 132 -2.54 8.61 0.34
C MET A 132 -3.54 9.56 -0.32
N LYS A 133 -3.71 9.47 -1.65
CA LYS A 133 -4.74 10.22 -2.37
C LYS A 133 -6.14 9.86 -1.87
N GLU A 134 -6.40 8.58 -1.64
CA GLU A 134 -7.67 8.13 -1.07
C GLU A 134 -7.87 8.65 0.36
N ILE A 135 -6.85 8.50 1.23
CA ILE A 135 -6.90 9.00 2.61
C ILE A 135 -7.23 10.50 2.64
N GLN A 136 -6.58 11.30 1.79
CA GLN A 136 -6.84 12.74 1.69
C GLN A 136 -8.24 13.07 1.19
N ALA A 137 -8.84 12.22 0.34
CA ALA A 137 -10.17 12.44 -0.20
C ALA A 137 -11.28 12.14 0.82
N ILE A 138 -11.05 11.18 1.73
CA ILE A 138 -12.09 10.71 2.66
C ILE A 138 -11.93 11.24 4.09
N ALA A 139 -10.72 11.62 4.50
CA ALA A 139 -10.46 12.01 5.88
C ALA A 139 -11.11 13.36 6.20
N ASN A 140 -11.69 13.46 7.38
CA ASN A 140 -12.29 14.68 7.92
C ASN A 140 -11.46 15.24 9.06
N ALA A 141 -11.71 16.50 9.40
CA ALA A 141 -11.05 17.13 10.52
C ALA A 141 -11.37 16.40 11.85
N ASN A 142 -10.36 16.19 12.68
CA ASN A 142 -10.44 15.45 13.95
C ASN A 142 -10.72 13.95 13.83
N ASP A 143 -10.65 13.36 12.63
CA ASP A 143 -10.74 11.91 12.49
C ASP A 143 -9.60 11.20 13.24
N VAL A 144 -9.90 10.00 13.73
CA VAL A 144 -8.87 9.06 14.19
C VAL A 144 -8.61 8.05 13.08
N LEU A 145 -7.36 7.93 12.64
CA LEU A 145 -6.94 7.03 11.58
C LEU A 145 -6.08 5.91 12.17
N ALA A 146 -6.59 4.68 12.13
CA ALA A 146 -5.89 3.50 12.62
C ALA A 146 -5.04 2.86 11.52
N VAL A 147 -3.75 2.63 11.77
CA VAL A 147 -2.81 2.09 10.78
C VAL A 147 -2.13 0.82 11.28
N MET A 148 -2.04 -0.19 10.42
CA MET A 148 -1.31 -1.43 10.72
C MET A 148 0.21 -1.27 10.51
N GLY A 149 0.96 -2.32 10.84
CA GLY A 149 2.37 -2.47 10.49
C GLY A 149 2.59 -2.98 9.05
N GLY A 150 3.83 -2.93 8.57
CA GLY A 150 4.27 -3.58 7.34
C GLY A 150 4.94 -2.67 6.33
N THR A 151 5.69 -3.28 5.42
CA THR A 151 6.48 -2.57 4.38
C THR A 151 5.59 -1.73 3.46
N THR A 152 4.40 -2.23 3.10
CA THR A 152 3.45 -1.48 2.26
C THR A 152 2.95 -0.23 2.97
N LEU A 153 2.57 -0.31 4.26
CA LEU A 153 2.08 0.86 4.99
C LEU A 153 3.18 1.85 5.35
N ALA A 154 4.42 1.38 5.52
CA ALA A 154 5.56 2.28 5.61
C ALA A 154 5.75 3.09 4.31
N ALA A 155 5.52 2.47 3.14
CA ALA A 155 5.53 3.19 1.86
C ALA A 155 4.37 4.20 1.76
N VAL A 156 3.17 3.86 2.24
CA VAL A 156 2.04 4.81 2.33
C VAL A 156 2.41 6.01 3.20
N ALA A 157 2.94 5.78 4.41
CA ALA A 157 3.36 6.86 5.30
C ALA A 157 4.43 7.74 4.66
N ASN A 158 5.38 7.15 3.91
CA ASN A 158 6.42 7.91 3.20
C ASN A 158 5.90 8.83 2.09
N MET A 159 4.71 8.55 1.56
CA MET A 159 4.03 9.39 0.58
C MET A 159 3.13 10.44 1.22
N ALA A 160 3.04 10.47 2.55
CA ALA A 160 2.24 11.47 3.23
C ALA A 160 2.88 12.85 3.11
N GLU A 161 2.02 13.83 2.87
CA GLU A 161 2.37 15.25 2.77
C GLU A 161 1.48 16.06 3.70
N ARG A 162 1.95 17.26 4.05
CA ARG A 162 1.21 18.17 4.90
C ARG A 162 -0.08 18.60 4.23
N ASN A 163 -1.19 18.47 4.94
CA ASN A 163 -2.53 18.84 4.50
C ASN A 163 -3.30 19.39 5.71
N GLU A 164 -4.06 20.47 5.54
CA GLU A 164 -4.74 21.15 6.65
C GLU A 164 -5.75 20.25 7.37
N THR A 165 -6.53 19.46 6.62
CA THR A 165 -7.48 18.49 7.19
C THR A 165 -6.72 17.43 7.98
N LEU A 166 -5.71 16.80 7.37
CA LEU A 166 -4.92 15.76 8.05
C LEU A 166 -4.15 16.30 9.25
N ALA A 167 -3.70 17.56 9.25
CA ALA A 167 -3.00 18.14 10.39
C ALA A 167 -3.88 18.21 11.66
N SER A 168 -5.20 18.15 11.51
CA SER A 168 -6.15 18.10 12.63
C SER A 168 -6.54 16.69 13.08
N THR A 169 -6.04 15.63 12.43
CA THR A 169 -6.39 14.24 12.75
C THR A 169 -5.44 13.63 13.80
N ILE A 170 -5.75 12.40 14.21
CA ILE A 170 -4.89 11.60 15.09
C ILE A 170 -4.60 10.25 14.42
N PHE A 171 -3.33 9.93 14.21
CA PHE A 171 -2.92 8.59 13.78
C PHE A 171 -2.65 7.68 14.99
N VAL A 172 -3.19 6.46 14.93
CA VAL A 172 -3.01 5.46 15.99
C VAL A 172 -2.66 4.10 15.41
N PRO A 173 -1.86 3.28 16.12
CA PRO A 173 -1.57 1.93 15.67
C PRO A 173 -2.82 1.05 15.82
N ALA A 174 -3.13 0.26 14.80
CA ALA A 174 -4.23 -0.68 14.86
C ALA A 174 -3.87 -2.00 15.59
N ARG A 175 -2.62 -2.16 16.06
CA ARG A 175 -2.13 -3.34 16.77
C ARG A 175 -0.92 -3.06 17.66
N GLY A 176 -0.62 -3.97 18.57
CA GLY A 176 0.57 -3.96 19.40
C GLY A 176 1.90 -4.08 18.62
N GLY A 177 3.01 -3.92 19.33
CA GLY A 177 4.36 -4.01 18.77
C GLY A 177 4.74 -5.44 18.40
N LEU A 178 5.31 -5.62 17.21
CA LEU A 178 5.95 -6.86 16.78
C LEU A 178 7.45 -6.74 17.03
N GLY A 179 8.10 -7.83 17.43
CA GLY A 179 9.56 -7.92 17.64
C GLY A 179 10.35 -7.91 16.33
N GLU A 180 10.08 -6.93 15.47
CA GLU A 180 10.58 -6.82 14.11
C GLU A 180 11.30 -5.48 13.86
N LYS A 181 11.76 -5.29 12.62
CA LYS A 181 12.32 -4.02 12.13
C LYS A 181 11.45 -2.83 12.53
N VAL A 182 12.05 -1.86 13.23
CA VAL A 182 11.34 -0.71 13.81
C VAL A 182 10.59 0.07 12.73
N GLU A 183 11.13 0.16 11.53
CA GLU A 183 10.60 0.93 10.39
C GLU A 183 9.23 0.44 9.90
N ILE A 184 8.87 -0.81 10.19
CA ILE A 184 7.61 -1.42 9.75
C ILE A 184 6.63 -1.68 10.89
N GLN A 185 6.94 -1.25 12.11
CA GLN A 185 6.02 -1.35 13.24
C GLN A 185 4.88 -0.33 13.13
N ALA A 186 3.69 -0.72 13.57
CA ALA A 186 2.48 0.13 13.52
C ALA A 186 2.67 1.46 14.28
N ASN A 187 3.36 1.43 15.43
CA ASN A 187 3.70 2.63 16.20
C ASN A 187 4.56 3.61 15.39
N THR A 188 5.64 3.12 14.77
CA THR A 188 6.54 3.92 13.94
C THR A 188 5.82 4.49 12.72
N ILE A 189 4.98 3.69 12.07
CA ILE A 189 4.20 4.12 10.91
C ILE A 189 3.20 5.21 11.32
N SER A 190 2.51 5.06 12.46
CA SER A 190 1.59 6.09 12.99
C SER A 190 2.31 7.41 13.26
N ALA A 191 3.49 7.34 13.89
CA ALA A 191 4.32 8.52 14.15
C ALA A 191 4.83 9.16 12.86
N GLU A 192 5.17 8.36 11.85
CA GLU A 192 5.63 8.85 10.55
C GLU A 192 4.54 9.57 9.76
N PHE A 193 3.31 9.02 9.75
CA PHE A 193 2.14 9.72 9.21
C PHE A 193 1.96 11.08 9.87
N ALA A 194 1.94 11.11 11.21
CA ALA A 194 1.78 12.34 11.96
C ALA A 194 2.88 13.37 11.70
N ARG A 195 4.15 12.92 11.68
CA ARG A 195 5.30 13.78 11.39
C ARG A 195 5.19 14.46 10.02
N ARG A 196 4.74 13.73 9.00
CA ARG A 196 4.64 14.24 7.62
C ARG A 196 3.40 15.09 7.37
N THR A 197 2.27 14.70 7.94
CA THR A 197 0.99 15.41 7.76
C THR A 197 0.85 16.61 8.69
N GLY A 198 1.60 16.65 9.80
CA GLY A 198 1.42 17.60 10.89
C GLY A 198 0.35 17.19 11.91
N ALA A 199 -0.22 15.99 11.77
CA ALA A 199 -1.23 15.43 12.67
C ALA A 199 -0.64 15.09 14.05
N ALA A 200 -1.51 14.77 15.00
CA ALA A 200 -1.11 14.14 16.24
C ALA A 200 -1.01 12.61 16.08
N TYR A 201 -0.34 11.93 17.01
CA TYR A 201 -0.40 10.48 17.12
C TYR A 201 -0.47 10.02 18.57
N ARG A 202 -0.97 8.80 18.78
CA ARG A 202 -0.85 8.07 20.06
C ARG A 202 -0.32 6.67 19.80
N LEU A 203 0.45 6.13 20.75
CA LEU A 203 1.14 4.84 20.59
C LEU A 203 0.57 3.78 21.54
N LEU A 204 0.67 2.52 21.11
CA LEU A 204 0.27 1.34 21.86
C LEU A 204 1.52 0.56 22.26
N HIS A 205 1.98 0.72 23.50
CA HIS A 205 3.23 0.14 24.02
C HIS A 205 3.01 -1.24 24.67
N VAL A 206 2.36 -2.14 23.94
CA VAL A 206 2.15 -3.52 24.38
C VAL A 206 2.56 -4.48 23.26
N PRO A 207 3.09 -5.67 23.58
CA PRO A 207 3.37 -6.70 22.59
C PRO A 207 2.11 -7.12 21.83
N ASP A 208 2.26 -7.41 20.55
CA ASP A 208 1.17 -7.92 19.71
C ASP A 208 0.68 -9.30 20.16
N GLN A 209 1.61 -10.18 20.57
CA GLN A 209 1.30 -11.52 21.06
C GLN A 209 1.45 -11.58 22.58
N LEU A 210 0.38 -11.98 23.25
CA LEU A 210 0.30 -12.07 24.70
C LEU A 210 -0.25 -13.44 25.11
N SER A 211 0.15 -13.92 26.29
CA SER A 211 -0.57 -15.00 26.95
C SER A 211 -1.97 -14.51 27.35
N GLU A 212 -2.88 -15.44 27.63
CA GLU A 212 -4.24 -15.12 28.07
C GLU A 212 -4.25 -14.25 29.34
N ASP A 213 -3.46 -14.63 30.35
CA ASP A 213 -3.37 -13.89 31.62
C ASP A 213 -2.80 -12.49 31.44
N ALA A 214 -1.74 -12.36 30.62
CA ALA A 214 -1.12 -11.06 30.32
C ALA A 214 -2.09 -10.16 29.55
N TYR A 215 -2.84 -10.71 28.59
CA TYR A 215 -3.86 -9.98 27.86
C TYR A 215 -4.93 -9.43 28.80
N HIS A 216 -5.54 -10.28 29.64
CA HIS A 216 -6.60 -9.84 30.57
C HIS A 216 -6.11 -8.80 31.58
N SER A 217 -4.86 -8.90 32.04
CA SER A 217 -4.27 -7.91 32.94
C SER A 217 -4.02 -6.58 32.23
N LEU A 218 -3.40 -6.61 31.03
CA LEU A 218 -3.01 -5.40 30.30
C LEU A 218 -4.22 -4.60 29.80
N VAL A 219 -5.30 -5.24 29.36
CA VAL A 219 -6.50 -4.49 28.90
C VAL A 219 -7.23 -3.75 30.02
N LEU A 220 -6.94 -4.07 31.28
CA LEU A 220 -7.49 -3.38 32.46
C LEU A 220 -6.62 -2.22 32.92
N GLU A 221 -5.36 -2.16 32.51
CA GLU A 221 -4.47 -1.04 32.82
C GLU A 221 -5.04 0.26 32.21
N PRO A 222 -5.25 1.33 33.01
CA PRO A 222 -5.93 2.54 32.53
C PRO A 222 -5.31 3.11 31.25
N THR A 223 -3.99 3.17 31.18
CA THR A 223 -3.27 3.74 30.01
C THR A 223 -3.47 2.92 28.75
N VAL A 224 -3.55 1.59 28.86
CA VAL A 224 -3.80 0.67 27.74
C VAL A 224 -5.26 0.73 27.33
N LYS A 225 -6.18 0.74 28.30
CA LYS A 225 -7.61 0.88 28.04
C LYS A 225 -7.91 2.18 27.28
N ASP A 226 -7.35 3.31 27.73
CA ASP A 226 -7.56 4.63 27.12
C ASP A 226 -7.11 4.67 25.65
N ILE A 227 -5.97 4.04 25.32
CA ILE A 227 -5.52 3.99 23.91
C ILE A 227 -6.35 3.00 23.09
N LEU A 228 -6.78 1.87 23.67
CA LEU A 228 -7.65 0.92 22.98
C LEU A 228 -9.01 1.56 22.64
N GLU A 229 -9.55 2.40 23.51
CA GLU A 229 -10.78 3.17 23.24
C GLU A 229 -10.59 4.13 22.05
N VAL A 230 -9.46 4.83 21.96
CA VAL A 230 -9.15 5.69 20.81
C VAL A 230 -8.94 4.87 19.52
N ILE A 231 -8.26 3.73 19.59
CA ILE A 231 -8.10 2.85 18.44
C ILE A 231 -9.47 2.38 17.93
N LYS A 232 -10.38 2.03 18.85
CA LYS A 232 -11.75 1.64 18.53
C LYS A 232 -12.60 2.79 18.00
N SER A 233 -12.29 4.05 18.33
CA SER A 233 -13.01 5.22 17.78
C SER A 233 -12.54 5.64 16.39
N SER A 234 -11.59 4.92 15.78
CA SER A 234 -11.09 5.20 14.43
C SER A 234 -12.21 5.29 13.38
N ALA A 235 -12.19 6.35 12.59
CA ALA A 235 -13.10 6.53 11.45
C ALA A 235 -12.58 5.81 10.22
N VAL A 236 -11.25 5.83 10.03
CA VAL A 236 -10.57 5.20 8.90
C VAL A 236 -9.58 4.16 9.40
N VAL A 237 -9.54 2.99 8.76
CA VAL A 237 -8.61 1.91 9.06
C VAL A 237 -7.81 1.57 7.81
N ILE A 238 -6.50 1.68 7.90
CA ILE A 238 -5.58 1.37 6.80
C ILE A 238 -4.79 0.13 7.18
N HIS A 239 -4.92 -0.93 6.37
CA HIS A 239 -4.24 -2.19 6.63
C HIS A 239 -3.64 -2.81 5.37
N GLY A 240 -2.61 -3.62 5.58
CA GLY A 240 -2.10 -4.53 4.54
C GLY A 240 -2.76 -5.89 4.61
N ILE A 241 -2.59 -6.67 3.54
CA ILE A 241 -2.93 -8.10 3.50
C ILE A 241 -1.63 -8.89 3.31
N GLY A 242 -1.42 -9.86 4.19
CA GLY A 242 -0.24 -10.71 4.24
C GLY A 242 -0.52 -12.11 3.70
N ASP A 243 0.53 -12.75 3.19
CA ASP A 243 0.55 -14.20 3.01
C ASP A 243 0.66 -14.87 4.39
N ALA A 244 -0.11 -15.94 4.61
CA ALA A 244 -0.22 -16.62 5.89
C ALA A 244 1.13 -17.14 6.40
N GLN A 245 1.90 -17.81 5.54
CA GLN A 245 3.18 -18.43 5.89
C GLN A 245 4.24 -17.38 6.22
N ARG A 246 4.36 -16.36 5.35
CA ARG A 246 5.25 -15.21 5.59
C ARG A 246 4.91 -14.50 6.90
N MET A 247 3.62 -14.35 7.22
CA MET A 247 3.20 -13.70 8.46
C MET A 247 3.40 -14.56 9.71
N ALA A 248 3.24 -15.89 9.63
CA ALA A 248 3.57 -16.79 10.73
C ALA A 248 5.09 -16.75 11.05
N THR A 249 5.92 -16.74 10.01
CA THR A 249 7.38 -16.63 10.13
C THR A 249 7.80 -15.30 10.74
N ARG A 250 7.21 -14.19 10.26
CA ARG A 250 7.48 -12.83 10.77
C ARG A 250 7.13 -12.66 12.25
N ARG A 251 6.17 -13.43 12.76
CA ARG A 251 5.78 -13.46 14.18
C ARG A 251 6.59 -14.46 15.02
N HIS A 252 7.60 -15.12 14.46
CA HIS A 252 8.35 -16.19 15.13
C HIS A 252 7.43 -17.26 15.74
N SER A 253 6.40 -17.64 14.99
CA SER A 253 5.42 -18.62 15.44
C SER A 253 6.05 -20.01 15.57
N LYS A 254 5.52 -20.84 16.49
CA LYS A 254 6.00 -22.20 16.71
C LYS A 254 5.75 -23.10 15.49
N ASP A 255 6.60 -24.08 15.27
CA ASP A 255 6.51 -25.02 14.12
C ASP A 255 5.13 -25.69 14.03
N LEU A 256 4.55 -26.14 15.15
CA LEU A 256 3.21 -26.73 15.19
C LEU A 256 2.11 -25.80 14.64
N PHE A 257 2.27 -24.48 14.81
CA PHE A 257 1.34 -23.51 14.25
C PHE A 257 1.54 -23.37 12.74
N ILE A 258 2.78 -23.32 12.29
CA ILE A 258 3.12 -23.29 10.86
C ILE A 258 2.58 -24.54 10.15
N GLU A 259 2.80 -25.73 10.72
CA GLU A 259 2.24 -27.01 10.22
C GLU A 259 0.71 -26.99 10.17
N THR A 260 0.06 -26.35 11.15
CA THR A 260 -1.40 -26.19 11.13
C THR A 260 -1.84 -25.29 9.97
N LEU A 261 -1.15 -24.18 9.71
CA LEU A 261 -1.45 -23.31 8.57
C LEU A 261 -1.23 -24.02 7.23
N GLU A 262 -0.22 -24.88 7.13
CA GLU A 262 0.02 -25.70 5.93
C GLU A 262 -1.10 -26.72 5.73
N ARG A 263 -1.44 -27.48 6.78
CA ARG A 263 -2.46 -28.53 6.73
C ARG A 263 -3.84 -27.98 6.38
N GLU A 264 -4.19 -26.82 6.93
CA GLU A 264 -5.48 -26.15 6.71
C GLU A 264 -5.46 -25.21 5.49
N GLU A 265 -4.37 -25.20 4.72
CA GLU A 265 -4.21 -24.42 3.49
C GLU A 265 -4.48 -22.92 3.67
N ALA A 266 -3.96 -22.33 4.75
CA ALA A 266 -4.06 -20.90 4.99
C ALA A 266 -3.30 -20.11 3.91
N VAL A 267 -4.00 -19.17 3.26
CA VAL A 267 -3.43 -18.34 2.19
C VAL A 267 -3.28 -16.86 2.58
N ALA A 268 -4.05 -16.39 3.57
CA ALA A 268 -4.10 -14.99 3.96
C ALA A 268 -3.93 -14.79 5.46
N GLU A 269 -3.35 -13.63 5.82
CA GLU A 269 -3.43 -13.07 7.16
C GLU A 269 -3.78 -11.58 7.14
N ALA A 270 -4.74 -11.21 7.97
CA ALA A 270 -5.09 -9.82 8.28
C ALA A 270 -5.64 -9.71 9.70
N PHE A 271 -5.29 -8.65 10.44
CA PHE A 271 -5.75 -8.41 11.83
C PHE A 271 -5.45 -9.56 12.82
N GLY A 272 -4.49 -10.44 12.54
CA GLY A 272 -4.22 -11.65 13.32
C GLY A 272 -5.12 -12.84 12.97
N TYR A 273 -5.99 -12.71 11.98
CA TYR A 273 -6.85 -13.78 11.46
C TYR A 273 -6.20 -14.41 10.23
N TYR A 274 -6.21 -15.73 10.20
CA TYR A 274 -5.69 -16.54 9.10
C TYR A 274 -6.86 -17.15 8.33
N PHE A 275 -6.82 -17.05 7.01
CA PHE A 275 -7.92 -17.43 6.13
C PHE A 275 -7.48 -18.49 5.12
N ASP A 276 -8.37 -19.45 4.83
CA ASP A 276 -8.23 -20.35 3.67
C ASP A 276 -8.58 -19.63 2.36
N ALA A 277 -8.42 -20.30 1.23
CA ALA A 277 -8.74 -19.76 -0.09
C ALA A 277 -10.23 -19.41 -0.30
N ALA A 278 -11.12 -19.95 0.55
CA ALA A 278 -12.55 -19.66 0.54
C ALA A 278 -12.90 -18.44 1.44
N GLY A 279 -11.93 -17.86 2.14
CA GLY A 279 -12.15 -16.76 3.08
C GLY A 279 -12.70 -17.22 4.44
N LYS A 280 -12.64 -18.52 4.76
CA LYS A 280 -13.01 -19.02 6.08
C LYS A 280 -11.86 -18.78 7.04
N ILE A 281 -12.18 -18.31 8.25
CA ILE A 281 -11.20 -18.18 9.33
C ILE A 281 -10.76 -19.58 9.77
N ILE A 282 -9.49 -19.89 9.58
CA ILE A 282 -8.83 -21.10 10.09
C ILE A 282 -8.40 -20.89 11.53
N TYR A 283 -7.82 -19.72 11.79
CA TYR A 283 -7.23 -19.41 13.09
C TYR A 283 -7.31 -17.92 13.41
N LYS A 284 -7.51 -17.61 14.69
CA LYS A 284 -7.42 -16.26 15.24
C LYS A 284 -6.29 -16.21 16.26
N GLN A 285 -5.23 -15.48 15.94
CA GLN A 285 -4.21 -15.11 16.90
C GLN A 285 -4.82 -14.12 17.90
N ARG A 286 -4.57 -14.34 19.19
CA ARG A 286 -4.93 -13.36 20.23
C ARG A 286 -3.96 -12.18 20.12
N THR A 287 -4.40 -11.12 19.47
CA THR A 287 -3.67 -9.86 19.32
C THR A 287 -4.33 -8.74 20.14
N ILE A 288 -3.53 -7.75 20.55
CA ILE A 288 -4.01 -6.53 21.19
C ILE A 288 -4.07 -5.38 20.18
N GLY A 289 -5.16 -4.62 20.21
CA GLY A 289 -5.49 -3.59 19.22
C GLY A 289 -6.84 -3.86 18.54
N LEU A 290 -7.00 -3.31 17.35
CA LEU A 290 -8.24 -3.33 16.58
C LEU A 290 -8.56 -4.74 16.06
N GLN A 291 -9.77 -5.21 16.33
CA GLN A 291 -10.24 -6.53 15.93
C GLN A 291 -11.07 -6.46 14.64
N LEU A 292 -11.12 -7.56 13.88
CA LEU A 292 -11.88 -7.65 12.62
C LEU A 292 -13.38 -7.36 12.79
N ASN A 293 -13.98 -7.77 13.92
CA ASN A 293 -15.38 -7.51 14.24
C ASN A 293 -15.65 -6.07 14.71
N GLU A 294 -14.61 -5.27 14.94
CA GLU A 294 -14.71 -3.86 15.32
C GLU A 294 -14.63 -2.94 14.09
N LEU A 295 -14.57 -3.49 12.87
CA LEU A 295 -14.45 -2.70 11.65
C LEU A 295 -15.81 -2.23 11.09
N GLU A 296 -16.92 -2.63 11.70
CA GLU A 296 -18.25 -2.17 11.31
C GLU A 296 -18.38 -0.64 11.49
N GLY A 297 -18.97 0.03 10.49
CA GLY A 297 -19.13 1.48 10.48
C GLY A 297 -17.84 2.29 10.27
N LYS A 298 -16.71 1.63 9.98
CA LYS A 298 -15.42 2.29 9.66
C LYS A 298 -15.17 2.24 8.17
N HIS A 299 -14.48 3.25 7.65
CA HIS A 299 -13.97 3.22 6.28
C HIS A 299 -12.65 2.45 6.23
N VAL A 300 -12.64 1.31 5.54
CA VAL A 300 -11.49 0.39 5.50
C VAL A 300 -10.78 0.44 4.16
N ILE A 301 -9.51 0.82 4.20
CA ILE A 301 -8.60 0.81 3.05
C ILE A 301 -7.63 -0.36 3.19
N SER A 302 -7.75 -1.34 2.30
CA SER A 302 -6.77 -2.40 2.15
C SER A 302 -5.71 -2.01 1.11
N VAL A 303 -4.43 -2.13 1.46
CA VAL A 303 -3.31 -1.86 0.54
C VAL A 303 -2.46 -3.11 0.38
N ALA A 304 -2.53 -3.74 -0.79
CA ALA A 304 -1.75 -4.93 -1.09
C ALA A 304 -1.55 -5.08 -2.60
N GLY A 305 -0.32 -5.37 -3.01
CA GLY A 305 0.04 -5.66 -4.39
C GLY A 305 1.05 -6.80 -4.46
N GLY A 306 1.39 -7.17 -5.70
CA GLY A 306 2.25 -8.28 -6.04
C GLY A 306 1.40 -9.44 -6.52
N LYS A 307 1.77 -10.03 -7.66
CA LYS A 307 1.10 -11.22 -8.21
C LYS A 307 0.98 -12.32 -7.14
N SER A 308 2.01 -12.50 -6.32
CA SER A 308 2.09 -13.48 -5.24
C SER A 308 1.03 -13.29 -4.15
N LYS A 309 0.42 -12.11 -4.03
CA LYS A 309 -0.60 -11.81 -3.02
C LYS A 309 -2.03 -11.96 -3.51
N ALA A 310 -2.26 -12.32 -4.77
CA ALA A 310 -3.62 -12.43 -5.33
C ALA A 310 -4.52 -13.36 -4.51
N ASN A 311 -4.03 -14.56 -4.15
CA ASN A 311 -4.77 -15.51 -3.31
C ASN A 311 -5.15 -14.92 -1.94
N ALA A 312 -4.21 -14.22 -1.31
CA ALA A 312 -4.42 -13.63 0.00
C ALA A 312 -5.45 -12.48 -0.05
N ILE A 313 -5.34 -11.61 -1.06
CA ILE A 313 -6.29 -10.52 -1.28
C ILE A 313 -7.69 -11.08 -1.53
N HIS A 314 -7.82 -12.06 -2.42
CA HIS A 314 -9.09 -12.70 -2.74
C HIS A 314 -9.74 -13.35 -1.51
N ALA A 315 -8.98 -14.12 -0.73
CA ALA A 315 -9.48 -14.78 0.48
C ALA A 315 -10.00 -13.76 1.51
N PHE A 316 -9.26 -12.69 1.78
CA PHE A 316 -9.70 -11.65 2.70
C PHE A 316 -10.95 -10.93 2.19
N MET A 317 -11.01 -10.56 0.90
CA MET A 317 -12.16 -9.87 0.33
C MET A 317 -13.41 -10.75 0.30
N LYS A 318 -13.27 -12.08 0.13
CA LYS A 318 -14.39 -13.03 0.29
C LYS A 318 -14.95 -13.06 1.70
N HIS A 319 -14.07 -12.97 2.70
CA HIS A 319 -14.49 -12.91 4.09
C HIS A 319 -15.20 -11.59 4.42
N ARG A 320 -14.57 -10.48 4.04
CA ARG A 320 -15.04 -9.12 4.31
C ARG A 320 -14.51 -8.17 3.24
N PRO A 321 -15.33 -7.78 2.26
CA PRO A 321 -14.96 -6.73 1.33
C PRO A 321 -14.64 -5.43 2.07
N SER A 322 -13.53 -4.79 1.69
CA SER A 322 -13.19 -3.45 2.15
C SER A 322 -13.98 -2.40 1.39
N ASP A 323 -14.02 -1.17 1.91
CA ASP A 323 -14.54 -0.03 1.17
C ASP A 323 -13.63 0.30 -0.02
N VAL A 324 -12.31 0.26 0.22
CA VAL A 324 -11.30 0.50 -0.80
C VAL A 324 -10.24 -0.59 -0.82
N LEU A 325 -9.91 -1.08 -2.02
CA LEU A 325 -8.69 -1.86 -2.28
C LEU A 325 -7.74 -1.05 -3.16
N VAL A 326 -6.54 -0.80 -2.67
CA VAL A 326 -5.43 -0.28 -3.47
C VAL A 326 -4.48 -1.43 -3.79
N THR A 327 -4.34 -1.74 -5.09
CA THR A 327 -3.54 -2.86 -5.59
C THR A 327 -2.77 -2.49 -6.85
N ASP A 328 -1.91 -3.39 -7.33
CA ASP A 328 -1.16 -3.21 -8.56
C ASP A 328 -1.72 -4.05 -9.72
N GLU A 329 -1.29 -3.71 -10.93
CA GLU A 329 -1.78 -4.33 -12.16
C GLU A 329 -1.58 -5.85 -12.17
N ALA A 330 -0.42 -6.32 -11.68
CA ALA A 330 -0.11 -7.75 -11.67
C ALA A 330 -1.03 -8.53 -10.72
N ALA A 331 -1.24 -8.03 -9.50
CA ALA A 331 -2.21 -8.60 -8.57
C ALA A 331 -3.64 -8.54 -9.12
N ALA A 332 -4.04 -7.40 -9.70
CA ALA A 332 -5.39 -7.21 -10.24
C ALA A 332 -5.70 -8.18 -11.39
N ARG A 333 -4.75 -8.40 -12.30
CA ARG A 333 -4.91 -9.36 -13.41
C ARG A 333 -4.98 -10.80 -12.93
N GLU A 334 -4.22 -11.15 -11.89
CA GLU A 334 -4.27 -12.48 -11.29
C GLU A 334 -5.58 -12.70 -10.54
N LEU A 335 -6.05 -11.71 -9.78
CA LEU A 335 -7.33 -11.75 -9.07
C LEU A 335 -8.51 -12.05 -10.00
N LEU A 336 -8.53 -11.45 -11.20
CA LEU A 336 -9.60 -11.71 -12.18
C LEU A 336 -9.58 -13.12 -12.80
N GLN A 337 -8.55 -13.93 -12.54
CA GLN A 337 -8.53 -15.34 -12.91
C GLN A 337 -9.19 -16.24 -11.85
N HIS A 338 -9.41 -15.73 -10.64
CA HIS A 338 -10.16 -16.44 -9.62
C HIS A 338 -11.64 -16.58 -10.01
N LYS A 339 -12.30 -17.59 -9.44
CA LYS A 339 -13.76 -17.70 -9.53
C LYS A 339 -14.37 -16.71 -8.54
N ALA A 340 -15.29 -15.87 -9.04
CA ALA A 340 -16.15 -15.04 -8.22
C ALA A 340 -16.83 -15.92 -7.16
#